data_AF-A0A416VGX8-F1
#
_entry.id   AF-A0A416VGX8-F1
#
_cell.length_a   1.000
_cell.length_b   1.000
_cell.length_c   1.000
_cell.angle_alpha   90.00
_cell.angle_beta   90.00
_cell.angle_gamma   90.00
#
_symmetry.space_group_name_H-M   'P 1'
#
loop_
_entity.id
_entity.type
_entity.pdbx_description
1 polymer ?
#
loop_
_entity_poly.entity_id
_entity_poly.type
_entity_poly.pdbx_seq_one_letter_code
_entity_poly.pdbx_strand_id
1 'polypeptide(L)'
;MKNSLLNITGLVVLIATLATFICSATVCAETQKKFAYNRTDNSEVVYSWDESQQYLTPELKYEFKRDKEGTLIEKKAYRWDIFEKNWKPYYLMTFHHKGYEHSIELARWNNITKDFTLNPLKTTYYVDITNEVLSYTTYNWNTSNATWEQNQHLLLQEYLADTATDNK
;
A
#
# COMPACT_ATOMS: atom_id res chain seq x y z
N MET A 1 10.10 -20.96 15.65
CA MET A 1 9.05 -20.90 14.60
C MET A 1 9.08 -19.48 14.04
N LYS A 2 9.04 -19.31 12.72
CA LYS A 2 9.34 -18.03 12.07
C LYS A 2 8.06 -17.18 12.06
N ASN A 3 7.97 -16.23 12.99
CA ASN A 3 6.87 -15.28 13.16
C ASN A 3 6.63 -14.53 11.83
N SER A 4 5.62 -14.94 11.07
CA SER A 4 5.13 -14.14 9.95
C SER A 4 3.98 -13.27 10.44
N LEU A 5 4.29 -12.33 11.33
CA LEU A 5 3.36 -11.28 11.76
C LEU A 5 3.24 -10.27 10.61
N LEU A 6 2.33 -10.55 9.68
CA LEU A 6 1.95 -9.60 8.65
C LEU A 6 1.07 -8.53 9.30
N ASN A 7 1.70 -7.54 9.92
CA ASN A 7 1.02 -6.40 10.51
C ASN A 7 0.41 -5.49 9.42
N ILE A 8 -0.40 -4.51 9.82
CA ILE A 8 -1.06 -3.56 8.90
C ILE A 8 -0.04 -2.90 7.95
N THR A 9 1.16 -2.58 8.43
CA THR A 9 2.24 -2.05 7.57
C THR A 9 2.69 -3.03 6.50
N GLY A 10 2.74 -4.34 6.79
CA GLY A 10 3.02 -5.38 5.81
C GLY A 10 1.96 -5.47 4.71
N LEU A 11 0.68 -5.37 5.06
CA LEU A 11 -0.43 -5.34 4.09
C LEU A 11 -0.34 -4.12 3.16
N VAL A 12 -0.10 -2.94 3.73
CA VAL A 12 0.07 -1.70 2.95
C VAL A 12 1.25 -1.81 1.99
N VAL A 13 2.36 -2.40 2.41
CA VAL A 13 3.52 -2.64 1.57
C VAL A 13 3.19 -3.62 0.44
N LEU A 14 2.52 -4.74 0.70
CA LEU A 14 2.13 -5.72 -0.32
C LEU A 14 1.22 -5.12 -1.40
N ILE A 15 0.22 -4.33 -1.00
CA ILE A 15 -0.70 -3.70 -1.96
C ILE A 15 0.04 -2.64 -2.79
N ALA A 16 0.92 -1.86 -2.16
CA ALA A 16 1.73 -0.87 -2.86
C ALA A 16 2.74 -1.51 -3.82
N THR A 17 3.36 -2.64 -3.47
CA THR A 17 4.30 -3.34 -4.37
C THR A 17 3.60 -3.90 -5.60
N LEU A 18 2.39 -4.47 -5.45
CA LEU A 18 1.57 -4.91 -6.59
C LEU A 18 1.25 -3.75 -7.56
N ALA A 19 1.01 -2.54 -7.04
CA ALA A 19 0.83 -1.36 -7.89
C ALA A 19 2.09 -0.96 -8.67
N THR A 20 3.28 -1.20 -8.09
CA THR A 20 4.57 -0.87 -8.73
C THR A 20 5.06 -1.91 -9.75
N PHE A 21 4.75 -3.20 -9.56
CA PHE A 21 5.32 -4.28 -10.36
C PHE A 21 4.69 -4.45 -11.76
N ILE A 22 3.55 -3.81 -12.03
CA ILE A 22 2.83 -3.91 -13.32
C ILE A 22 3.47 -3.02 -14.41
N CYS A 23 4.52 -2.25 -14.11
CA CYS A 23 5.34 -1.56 -15.11
C CYS A 23 6.83 -1.87 -14.92
N SER A 24 7.40 -2.61 -15.88
CA SER A 24 8.83 -2.81 -16.16
C SER A 24 9.55 -3.94 -15.41
N ALA A 25 9.49 -5.15 -15.97
CA ALA A 25 10.55 -6.15 -15.77
C ALA A 25 11.76 -5.78 -16.64
N THR A 26 12.55 -4.82 -16.17
CA THR A 26 13.96 -4.72 -16.55
C THR A 26 14.78 -5.18 -15.36
N VAL A 27 15.33 -6.39 -15.46
CA VAL A 27 16.37 -6.88 -14.56
C VAL A 27 17.60 -6.00 -14.80
N CYS A 28 17.74 -4.93 -14.01
CA CYS A 28 19.00 -4.24 -13.87
C CYS A 28 19.68 -4.78 -12.61
N ALA A 29 20.98 -5.08 -12.74
CA ALA A 29 21.83 -5.60 -11.68
C ALA A 29 21.55 -4.97 -10.31
N GLU A 30 21.59 -5.79 -9.25
CA GLU A 30 21.42 -5.41 -7.85
C GLU A 30 22.50 -4.42 -7.41
N THR A 31 22.37 -3.17 -7.83
CA THR A 31 22.96 -2.04 -7.14
C THR A 31 22.07 -1.78 -5.95
N GLN A 32 22.62 -1.95 -4.75
CA GLN A 32 21.91 -1.74 -3.50
C GLN A 32 21.58 -0.24 -3.40
N LYS A 33 20.46 0.18 -4.00
CA LYS A 33 20.00 1.57 -3.97
C LYS A 33 19.75 1.97 -2.52
N LYS A 34 20.44 3.00 -2.06
CA LYS A 34 20.21 3.63 -0.76
C LYS A 34 19.14 4.71 -0.92
N PHE A 35 18.28 4.86 0.07
CA PHE A 35 17.22 5.85 0.07
C PHE A 35 17.34 6.82 1.24
N ALA A 36 17.00 8.08 1.00
CA ALA A 36 16.84 9.11 2.02
C ALA A 36 15.39 9.60 2.03
N TYR A 37 14.90 10.00 3.21
CA TYR A 37 13.52 10.37 3.43
C TYR A 37 13.44 11.76 4.05
N ASN A 38 12.67 12.64 3.43
CA ASN A 38 12.28 13.92 4.02
C ASN A 38 10.80 13.83 4.40
N ARG A 39 10.50 13.81 5.70
CA ARG A 39 9.15 13.57 6.22
C ARG A 39 8.65 14.75 7.05
N THR A 40 7.41 15.12 6.79
CA THR A 40 6.58 16.00 7.64
C THR A 40 5.34 15.23 8.09
N ASP A 41 4.46 15.84 8.89
CA ASP A 41 3.22 15.19 9.33
C ASP A 41 2.29 14.80 8.17
N ASN A 42 2.30 15.60 7.10
CA ASN A 42 1.36 15.47 5.98
C ASN A 42 2.03 15.10 4.65
N SER A 43 3.35 14.96 4.61
CA SER A 43 4.05 14.59 3.39
C SER A 43 5.34 13.84 3.64
N GLU A 44 5.77 13.10 2.63
CA GLU A 44 7.08 12.47 2.59
C GLU A 44 7.65 12.56 1.18
N VAL A 45 8.93 12.86 1.04
CA VAL A 45 9.66 12.74 -0.22
C VAL A 45 10.75 11.70 -0.05
N VAL A 46 10.78 10.74 -0.97
CA VAL A 46 11.77 9.67 -1.05
C VAL A 46 12.79 10.04 -2.12
N TYR A 47 14.06 9.97 -1.76
CA TYR A 47 15.18 10.21 -2.66
C TYR A 47 16.01 8.94 -2.79
N SER A 48 16.48 8.64 -4.00
CA SER A 48 17.56 7.68 -4.21
C SER A 48 18.91 8.38 -4.11
N TRP A 49 19.86 7.71 -3.47
CA TRP A 49 21.24 8.14 -3.42
C TRP A 49 22.02 7.50 -4.57
N ASP A 50 22.63 8.34 -5.40
CA ASP A 50 23.57 7.90 -6.42
C ASP A 50 25.01 8.03 -5.87
N GLU A 51 25.64 6.89 -5.56
CA GLU A 51 27.02 6.85 -5.07
C GLU A 51 28.02 7.41 -6.10
N SER A 52 27.74 7.24 -7.39
CA SER A 52 28.65 7.66 -8.47
C SER A 52 28.63 9.17 -8.69
N GLN A 53 27.47 9.79 -8.51
CA GLN A 53 27.29 11.23 -8.77
C GLN A 53 27.22 12.08 -7.50
N GLN A 54 27.19 11.45 -6.32
CA GLN A 54 27.18 12.10 -5.00
C GLN A 54 26.01 13.09 -4.80
N TYR A 55 24.85 12.83 -5.41
CA TYR A 55 23.64 13.62 -5.19
C TYR A 55 22.39 12.76 -4.96
N LEU A 56 21.37 13.39 -4.38
CA LEU A 56 20.06 12.81 -4.14
C LEU A 56 19.13 13.08 -5.33
N THR A 57 18.51 12.03 -5.86
CA THR A 57 17.49 12.13 -6.90
C THR A 57 16.11 11.89 -6.30
N PRO A 58 15.14 12.82 -6.43
CA PRO A 58 13.77 12.56 -5.99
C PRO A 58 13.15 11.41 -6.79
N GLU A 59 12.45 10.51 -6.10
CA GLU A 59 11.83 9.32 -6.69
C GLU A 59 10.31 9.37 -6.53
N LEU A 60 9.86 9.51 -5.28
CA LEU A 60 8.45 9.50 -4.90
C LEU A 60 8.14 10.63 -3.94
N LYS A 61 6.92 11.18 -4.03
CA LYS A 61 6.35 12.08 -3.04
C LYS A 61 5.02 11.52 -2.59
N TYR A 62 4.75 11.57 -1.29
CA TYR A 62 3.49 11.21 -0.69
C TYR A 62 2.85 12.43 -0.03
N GLU A 63 1.53 12.51 -0.17
CA GLU A 63 0.66 13.42 0.57
C GLU A 63 -0.32 12.57 1.39
N PHE A 64 -0.42 12.87 2.67
CA PHE A 64 -1.26 12.14 3.62
C PHE A 64 -2.45 12.99 4.04
N LYS A 65 -3.63 12.39 4.05
CA LYS A 65 -4.85 12.99 4.59
C LYS A 65 -5.32 12.17 5.77
N ARG A 66 -5.71 12.86 6.84
CA ARG A 66 -6.25 12.27 8.05
C ARG A 66 -7.66 12.79 8.29
N ASP A 67 -8.47 12.00 8.99
CA ASP A 67 -9.75 12.46 9.51
C ASP A 67 -9.56 13.37 10.73
N LYS A 68 -10.66 13.74 11.40
CA LYS A 68 -10.64 14.68 12.53
C LYS A 68 -9.93 14.09 13.75
N GLU A 69 -9.91 12.77 13.83
CA GLU A 69 -9.32 11.96 14.89
C GLU A 69 -7.82 11.68 14.64
N GLY A 70 -7.30 12.05 13.47
CA GLY A 70 -5.90 11.88 13.09
C GLY A 70 -5.59 10.53 12.45
N THR A 71 -6.61 9.71 12.15
CA THR A 71 -6.45 8.44 11.46
C THR A 71 -6.21 8.67 9.97
N LEU A 72 -5.26 7.94 9.38
CA LEU A 72 -4.93 8.04 7.96
C LEU A 72 -6.09 7.55 7.11
N ILE A 73 -6.63 8.40 6.23
CA ILE A 73 -7.74 8.07 5.33
C ILE A 73 -7.33 8.10 3.85
N GLU A 74 -6.28 8.84 3.49
CA GLU A 74 -5.74 8.83 2.14
C GLU A 74 -4.21 8.95 2.14
N LYS A 75 -3.56 8.20 1.24
CA LYS A 75 -2.15 8.37 0.87
C LYS A 75 -2.08 8.54 -0.64
N LYS A 76 -1.80 9.75 -1.10
CA LYS A 76 -1.64 10.09 -2.51
C LYS A 76 -0.17 10.09 -2.88
N ALA A 77 0.19 9.34 -3.92
CA ALA A 77 1.56 9.21 -4.39
C ALA A 77 1.78 9.94 -5.71
N TYR A 78 2.97 10.52 -5.84
CA TYR A 78 3.49 11.13 -7.04
C TYR A 78 4.85 10.54 -7.36
N ARG A 79 5.15 10.44 -8.65
CA ARG A 79 6.45 10.02 -9.17
C ARG A 79 7.17 11.21 -9.77
N TRP A 80 8.48 11.30 -9.54
CA TRP A 80 9.29 12.33 -10.17
C TRP A 80 9.48 12.01 -11.65
N ASP A 81 9.17 12.98 -12.51
CA ASP A 81 9.53 12.94 -13.92
C ASP A 81 10.89 13.60 -14.09
N ILE A 82 11.92 12.81 -14.42
CA ILE A 82 13.30 13.30 -14.55
C ILE A 82 13.47 14.24 -15.74
N PHE A 83 12.65 14.11 -16.79
CA PHE A 83 12.78 14.89 -18.01
C PHE A 83 12.08 16.24 -17.86
N GLU A 84 10.85 16.22 -17.35
CA GLU A 84 10.09 17.43 -17.11
C GLU A 84 10.43 18.12 -15.79
N LYS A 85 11.21 17.46 -14.92
CA LYS A 85 11.60 17.95 -13.58
C LYS A 85 10.39 18.36 -12.74
N ASN A 86 9.35 17.52 -12.73
CA ASN A 86 8.13 17.78 -11.96
C ASN A 86 7.52 16.50 -11.37
N TRP A 87 6.60 16.67 -10.41
CA TRP A 87 5.87 15.56 -9.80
C TRP A 87 4.63 15.20 -10.63
N LYS A 88 4.53 13.94 -11.05
CA LYS A 88 3.36 13.39 -11.75
C LYS A 88 2.52 12.54 -10.80
N PRO A 89 1.17 12.65 -10.80
CA PRO A 89 0.32 11.75 -10.04
C PRO A 89 0.60 10.29 -10.41
N TYR A 90 0.66 9.40 -9.42
CA TYR A 90 1.03 8.01 -9.64
C TYR A 90 -0.06 7.04 -9.19
N TYR A 91 -0.43 7.07 -7.91
CA TYR A 91 -1.55 6.30 -7.38
C TYR A 91 -2.17 7.00 -6.17
N LEU A 92 -3.37 6.59 -5.81
CA LEU A 92 -4.06 6.99 -4.59
C LEU A 92 -4.40 5.72 -3.82
N MET A 93 -4.11 5.70 -2.52
CA MET A 93 -4.62 4.72 -1.57
C MET A 93 -5.64 5.39 -0.67
N THR A 94 -6.82 4.79 -0.53
CA THR A 94 -7.85 5.20 0.42
C THR A 94 -8.01 4.13 1.49
N PHE A 95 -8.18 4.58 2.72
CA PHE A 95 -8.29 3.72 3.90
C PHE A 95 -9.65 3.96 4.53
N HIS A 96 -10.37 2.87 4.81
CA HIS A 96 -11.64 2.91 5.53
C HIS A 96 -11.53 2.06 6.79
N HIS A 97 -11.97 2.62 7.90
CA HIS A 97 -11.93 1.96 9.20
C HIS A 97 -13.35 1.83 9.76
N LYS A 98 -13.80 0.61 10.04
CA LYS A 98 -15.14 0.33 10.53
C LYS A 98 -15.11 -0.77 11.59
N GLY A 99 -14.98 -0.38 12.86
CA GLY A 99 -14.81 -1.33 13.95
C GLY A 99 -13.55 -2.17 13.72
N TYR A 100 -13.71 -3.49 13.73
CA TYR A 100 -12.63 -4.46 13.50
C TYR A 100 -12.38 -4.79 12.03
N GLU A 101 -13.23 -4.30 11.11
CA GLU A 101 -13.04 -4.47 9.68
C GLU A 101 -12.51 -3.19 9.06
N HIS A 102 -11.44 -3.33 8.29
CA HIS A 102 -10.82 -2.23 7.57
C HIS A 102 -10.74 -2.55 6.09
N SER A 103 -10.68 -1.52 5.25
CA SER A 103 -10.41 -1.69 3.82
C SER A 103 -9.36 -0.73 3.32
N ILE A 104 -8.60 -1.19 2.33
CA ILE A 104 -7.65 -0.43 1.55
C ILE A 104 -8.07 -0.55 0.10
N GLU A 105 -8.30 0.58 -0.55
CA GLU A 105 -8.47 0.64 -1.99
C GLU A 105 -7.29 1.42 -2.59
N LEU A 106 -6.77 0.93 -3.71
CA LEU A 106 -5.68 1.56 -4.44
C LEU A 106 -6.11 1.71 -5.89
N ALA A 107 -5.93 2.89 -6.48
CA ALA A 107 -6.07 3.07 -7.92
C ALA A 107 -4.94 3.92 -8.49
N ARG A 108 -4.47 3.58 -9.68
CA ARG A 108 -3.42 4.31 -10.39
C ARG A 108 -4.00 5.50 -11.13
N TRP A 109 -3.17 6.51 -11.32
CA TRP A 109 -3.50 7.66 -12.14
C TRP A 109 -3.75 7.25 -13.59
N ASN A 110 -4.92 7.64 -14.11
CA ASN A 110 -5.32 7.45 -15.49
C ASN A 110 -5.13 8.77 -16.25
N ASN A 111 -4.16 8.79 -17.17
CA ASN A 111 -3.87 9.98 -17.96
C ASN A 111 -4.98 10.38 -18.93
N ILE A 112 -5.92 9.48 -19.25
CA ILE A 112 -7.06 9.75 -20.13
C ILE A 112 -8.18 10.41 -19.32
N THR A 113 -8.62 9.78 -18.23
CA THR A 113 -9.73 10.32 -17.41
C THR A 113 -9.29 11.45 -16.47
N LYS A 114 -7.98 11.65 -16.31
CA LYS A 114 -7.39 12.59 -15.32
C LYS A 114 -7.86 12.30 -13.89
N ASP A 115 -7.93 11.02 -13.55
CA ASP A 115 -8.40 10.56 -12.24
C ASP A 115 -7.73 9.24 -11.83
N PHE A 116 -7.85 8.84 -10.56
CA PHE A 116 -7.32 7.59 -10.02
C PHE A 116 -8.30 6.43 -10.27
N THR A 117 -8.35 5.95 -11.50
CA THR A 117 -9.29 4.90 -11.93
C THR A 117 -8.60 3.70 -12.58
N LEU A 118 -7.29 3.77 -12.81
CA LEU A 118 -6.57 2.74 -13.55
C LEU A 118 -6.19 1.58 -12.63
N ASN A 119 -6.51 0.35 -13.06
CA ASN A 119 -6.19 -0.91 -12.38
C ASN A 119 -6.48 -0.87 -10.86
N PRO A 120 -7.74 -0.63 -10.47
CA PRO A 120 -8.09 -0.53 -9.06
C PRO A 120 -7.87 -1.88 -8.37
N LEU A 121 -7.35 -1.84 -7.16
CA LEU A 121 -7.14 -2.97 -6.25
C LEU A 121 -7.89 -2.69 -4.95
N LYS A 122 -8.47 -3.72 -4.36
CA LYS A 122 -9.13 -3.62 -3.06
C LYS A 122 -8.75 -4.78 -2.18
N THR A 123 -8.57 -4.50 -0.90
CA THR A 123 -8.38 -5.50 0.14
C THR A 123 -9.16 -5.08 1.38
N THR A 124 -9.86 -6.03 2.01
CA THR A 124 -10.38 -5.87 3.36
C THR A 124 -9.56 -6.72 4.31
N TYR A 125 -9.44 -6.29 5.55
CA TYR A 125 -8.79 -7.07 6.59
C TYR A 125 -9.51 -6.89 7.92
N TYR A 126 -9.50 -7.97 8.70
CA TYR A 126 -10.03 -7.96 10.05
C TYR A 126 -8.88 -7.91 11.05
N VAL A 127 -9.08 -7.13 12.11
CA VAL A 127 -8.16 -7.06 13.24
C VAL A 127 -8.83 -7.50 14.53
N ASP A 128 -8.04 -7.90 15.51
CA ASP A 128 -8.50 -8.14 16.87
C ASP A 128 -8.51 -6.85 17.71
N ILE A 129 -8.72 -6.99 19.03
CA ILE A 129 -8.67 -5.87 19.99
C ILE A 129 -7.27 -5.27 20.17
N THR A 130 -6.23 -5.96 19.73
CA THR A 130 -4.83 -5.51 19.82
C THR A 130 -4.32 -4.87 18.51
N ASN A 131 -5.19 -4.79 17.49
CA ASN A 131 -4.89 -4.38 16.11
C ASN A 131 -4.00 -5.36 15.32
N GLU A 132 -3.93 -6.62 15.74
CA GLU A 132 -3.31 -7.69 14.97
C GLU A 132 -4.24 -8.16 13.85
N VAL A 133 -3.69 -8.35 12.65
CA VAL A 133 -4.45 -8.79 11.48
C VAL A 133 -4.78 -10.26 11.63
N LEU A 134 -6.07 -10.59 11.62
CA LEU A 134 -6.59 -11.96 11.73
C LEU A 134 -6.88 -12.59 10.37
N SER A 135 -7.36 -11.78 9.43
CA SER A 135 -7.68 -12.25 8.08
C SER A 135 -7.60 -11.12 7.08
N TYR A 136 -7.45 -11.49 5.81
CA TYR A 136 -7.60 -10.53 4.72
C TYR A 136 -8.29 -11.16 3.51
N THR A 137 -8.98 -10.30 2.76
CA THR A 137 -9.70 -10.64 1.54
C THR A 137 -9.28 -9.69 0.43
N THR A 138 -8.83 -10.20 -0.71
CA THR A 138 -8.53 -9.40 -1.90
C THR A 138 -9.68 -9.46 -2.88
N TYR A 139 -9.86 -8.39 -3.64
CA TYR A 139 -10.92 -8.26 -4.62
C TYR A 139 -10.35 -7.84 -5.97
N ASN A 140 -10.94 -8.38 -7.04
CA ASN A 140 -10.69 -7.97 -8.41
C ASN A 140 -11.84 -7.08 -8.88
N TRP A 141 -11.52 -6.04 -9.64
CA TRP A 141 -12.52 -5.19 -10.25
C TRP A 141 -13.07 -5.84 -11.53
N ASN A 142 -14.37 -6.13 -11.56
CA ASN A 142 -15.04 -6.60 -12.77
C ASN A 142 -15.49 -5.39 -13.61
N THR A 143 -14.86 -5.22 -14.77
CA THR A 143 -15.13 -4.12 -15.68
C THR A 143 -16.46 -4.23 -16.43
N SER A 144 -17.04 -5.43 -16.53
CA SER A 144 -18.28 -5.66 -17.29
C SER A 144 -19.53 -5.12 -16.59
N ASN A 145 -19.53 -5.15 -15.25
CA ASN A 145 -20.66 -4.74 -14.42
C ASN A 145 -20.29 -3.68 -13.37
N ALA A 146 -19.04 -3.21 -13.35
CA ALA A 146 -18.51 -2.23 -12.41
C ALA A 146 -18.69 -2.63 -10.94
N THR A 147 -18.34 -3.88 -10.62
CA THR A 147 -18.42 -4.42 -9.24
C THR A 147 -17.13 -5.05 -8.77
N TRP A 148 -16.97 -5.14 -7.44
CA TRP A 148 -15.88 -5.87 -6.81
C TRP A 148 -16.25 -7.34 -6.64
N GLU A 149 -15.38 -8.22 -7.14
CA GLU A 149 -15.52 -9.67 -6.97
C GLU A 149 -14.41 -10.17 -6.05
N GLN A 150 -14.79 -10.96 -5.05
CA GLN A 150 -13.83 -11.56 -4.14
C GLN A 150 -12.91 -12.51 -4.91
N ASN A 151 -11.59 -12.32 -4.74
CA ASN A 151 -10.57 -13.13 -5.39
C ASN A 151 -9.99 -14.16 -4.42
N GLN A 152 -9.48 -13.71 -3.27
CA GLN A 152 -8.82 -14.57 -2.30
C GLN A 152 -9.20 -14.16 -0.89
N HIS A 153 -9.35 -15.14 0.00
CA HIS A 153 -9.51 -14.93 1.45
C HIS A 153 -8.51 -15.81 2.19
N LEU A 154 -7.78 -15.24 3.17
CA LEU A 154 -6.89 -16.00 4.04
C LEU A 154 -7.13 -15.67 5.51
N LEU A 155 -7.13 -16.71 6.34
CA LEU A 155 -7.05 -16.62 7.79
C LEU A 155 -5.58 -16.75 8.21
N LEU A 156 -5.13 -15.86 9.08
CA LEU A 156 -3.80 -15.93 9.69
C LEU A 156 -3.94 -16.80 10.95
N GLN A 157 -3.46 -18.05 10.86
CA GLN A 157 -3.84 -19.18 11.71
C GLN A 157 -3.38 -19.16 13.19
N GLU A 158 -2.87 -18.05 13.74
CA GLU A 158 -2.48 -18.05 15.16
C GLU A 158 -3.68 -17.87 16.13
N TYR A 159 -4.90 -17.59 15.64
CA TYR A 159 -6.07 -17.34 16.50
C TYR A 159 -6.87 -18.60 16.95
N LEU A 160 -6.56 -19.81 16.44
CA LEU A 160 -7.33 -21.02 16.79
C LEU A 160 -6.60 -22.00 17.74
N ALA A 161 -5.40 -21.66 18.22
CA ALA A 161 -4.62 -22.59 19.05
C ALA A 161 -4.84 -22.47 20.57
N ASP A 162 -5.43 -21.38 21.08
CA ASP A 162 -5.46 -21.11 22.54
C ASP A 162 -6.82 -21.28 23.23
N THR A 163 -7.88 -21.71 22.53
CA THR A 163 -9.20 -21.97 23.17
C THR A 163 -9.56 -23.45 23.27
N ALA A 164 -8.60 -24.37 23.11
CA ALA A 164 -8.88 -25.82 23.13
C ALA A 164 -8.13 -26.63 24.21
N THR A 165 -7.53 -25.98 25.23
CA THR A 165 -6.86 -26.71 26.33
C THR A 165 -7.34 -26.44 27.75
N ASP A 166 -8.40 -25.64 27.93
CA ASP A 166 -9.10 -25.54 29.23
C ASP A 166 -10.49 -26.17 29.14
N ASN A 167 -10.52 -27.51 29.18
CA ASN A 167 -11.64 -28.29 29.70
C ASN A 167 -11.08 -29.65 30.11
N LYS A 168 -10.62 -29.72 31.36
CA LYS A 168 -10.29 -30.95 32.07
C LYS A 168 -11.32 -31.21 33.15
#